data_AF-U3A179-F1
#
_entry.id   AF-U3A179-F1
#
_cell.length_a   1.000
_cell.length_b   1.000
_cell.length_c   1.000
_cell.angle_alpha   90.00
_cell.angle_beta   90.00
_cell.angle_gamma   90.00
#
_symmetry.space_group_name_H-M   'P 1'
#
loop_
_entity.id
_entity.type
_entity.pdbx_description
1 polymer ?
#
loop_
_entity_poly.entity_id
_entity_poly.type
_entity_poly.pdbx_seq_one_letter_code
_entity_poly.pdbx_strand_id
1 'polypeptide(L)'
;MEIYGFYKVIVLVEKRTLVFPNANSFEDPYEGTWPQASFDILTKEGRFPEDTVGQLISGLQNLKKEMFISCWYMSEHESAAMWDLYLSSKEGVAIQTNTDTLCSELNNSDIDIYVSKVSYLDYDKQPVP
;
A
#
# COMPACT_ATOMS: atom_id res chain seq x y z
N MET A 1 -11.04 -2.93 -6.92
CA MET A 1 -11.67 -4.03 -6.18
C MET A 1 -10.75 -4.47 -5.05
N GLU A 2 -11.28 -4.86 -3.90
CA GLU A 2 -10.52 -5.46 -2.80
C GLU A 2 -11.30 -6.70 -2.30
N ILE A 3 -10.60 -7.77 -1.94
CA ILE A 3 -11.20 -9.01 -1.44
C ILE A 3 -11.28 -8.96 0.09
N TYR A 4 -12.48 -9.13 0.64
CA TYR A 4 -12.76 -9.03 2.06
C TYR A 4 -13.10 -10.40 2.63
N GLY A 5 -12.35 -10.83 3.65
CA GLY A 5 -12.77 -11.90 4.54
C GLY A 5 -13.94 -11.46 5.43
N PHE A 6 -14.65 -12.42 6.02
CA PHE A 6 -15.90 -12.21 6.78
C PHE A 6 -15.84 -11.05 7.79
N TYR A 7 -14.78 -10.97 8.59
CA TYR A 7 -14.62 -9.90 9.59
C TYR A 7 -14.57 -8.50 8.95
N LYS A 8 -13.76 -8.32 7.88
CA LYS A 8 -13.66 -7.04 7.19
C LYS A 8 -15.02 -6.63 6.59
N VAL A 9 -15.80 -7.59 6.08
CA VAL A 9 -17.15 -7.31 5.54
C VAL A 9 -18.07 -6.77 6.63
N ILE A 10 -18.11 -7.41 7.80
CA ILE A 10 -18.92 -6.95 8.94
C ILE A 10 -18.51 -5.53 9.34
N VAL A 11 -17.21 -5.28 9.48
CA VAL A 11 -16.70 -3.94 9.82
C VAL A 11 -17.12 -2.91 8.78
N LEU A 12 -17.00 -3.23 7.50
CA LEU A 12 -17.40 -2.33 6.42
C LEU A 12 -18.91 -2.02 6.46
N VAL A 13 -19.76 -3.02 6.66
CA VAL A 13 -21.23 -2.85 6.59
C VAL A 13 -21.80 -2.23 7.87
N GLU A 14 -21.41 -2.74 9.03
CA GLU A 14 -21.98 -2.30 10.32
C GLU A 14 -21.40 -0.96 10.78
N LYS A 15 -20.09 -0.79 10.64
CA LYS A 15 -19.40 0.42 11.10
C LYS A 15 -19.24 1.47 10.02
N ARG A 16 -19.43 1.12 8.74
CA ARG A 16 -19.19 2.00 7.59
C ARG A 16 -17.75 2.52 7.55
N THR A 17 -16.80 1.67 7.91
CA THR A 17 -15.37 2.01 7.98
C THR A 17 -14.57 1.12 7.06
N LEU A 18 -13.62 1.73 6.35
CA LEU A 18 -12.55 1.01 5.65
C LEU A 18 -11.44 0.64 6.63
N VAL A 19 -10.86 -0.54 6.43
CA VAL A 19 -9.79 -1.07 7.28
C VAL A 19 -8.44 -0.78 6.64
N PHE A 20 -7.54 -0.17 7.40
CA PHE A 20 -6.16 0.10 6.99
C PHE A 20 -5.19 -0.71 7.85
N PRO A 21 -4.75 -1.90 7.39
CA PRO A 21 -3.67 -2.63 8.04
C PRO A 21 -2.37 -1.83 8.11
N ASN A 22 -1.56 -2.11 9.13
CA ASN A 22 -0.22 -1.52 9.24
C ASN A 22 0.67 -2.03 8.11
N ALA A 23 1.51 -1.18 7.52
CA ALA A 23 2.38 -1.56 6.41
C ALA A 23 3.37 -2.69 6.75
N ASN A 24 3.66 -2.97 8.02
CA ASN A 24 4.48 -4.12 8.41
C ASN A 24 3.76 -5.46 8.39
N SER A 25 2.42 -5.51 8.33
CA SER A 25 1.70 -6.78 8.27
C SER A 25 1.66 -7.38 6.87
N PHE A 26 2.20 -6.68 5.87
CA PHE A 26 2.22 -7.13 4.48
C PHE A 26 3.37 -8.11 4.26
N GLU A 27 3.13 -9.14 3.43
CA GLU A 27 4.09 -10.20 3.16
C GLU A 27 5.15 -9.79 2.13
N ASP A 28 4.87 -8.80 1.28
CA ASP A 28 5.81 -8.32 0.26
C ASP A 28 6.96 -7.53 0.92
N PRO A 29 8.22 -8.00 0.82
CA PRO A 29 9.37 -7.32 1.43
C PRO A 29 9.66 -5.95 0.82
N TYR A 30 9.19 -5.68 -0.41
CA TYR A 30 9.38 -4.40 -1.11
C TYR A 30 8.25 -3.39 -0.83
N GLU A 31 7.19 -3.81 -0.14
CA GLU A 31 6.05 -2.95 0.12
C GLU A 31 6.42 -1.84 1.12
N GLY A 32 6.24 -0.59 0.71
CA GLY A 32 6.60 0.59 1.51
C GLY A 32 8.11 0.84 1.67
N THR A 33 8.95 0.22 0.83
CA THR A 33 10.40 0.45 0.83
C THR A 33 10.86 1.24 -0.39
N TRP A 34 12.06 1.81 -0.33
CA TRP A 34 12.65 2.57 -1.44
C TRP A 34 13.74 1.73 -2.13
N PRO A 35 13.71 1.63 -3.47
CA PRO A 35 14.77 1.03 -4.27
C PRO A 35 16.15 1.61 -3.95
N GLN A 36 17.20 0.77 -3.94
CA GLN A 36 18.58 1.22 -3.73
C GLN A 36 18.99 2.28 -4.76
N ALA A 37 18.54 2.11 -6.00
CA ALA A 37 18.73 3.07 -7.09
C ALA A 37 18.27 4.50 -6.72
N SER A 38 17.25 4.64 -5.88
CA SER A 38 16.78 5.95 -5.39
C SER A 38 17.85 6.63 -4.53
N PHE A 39 18.46 5.89 -3.60
CA PHE A 39 19.51 6.43 -2.73
C PHE A 39 20.78 6.77 -3.52
N ASP A 40 21.15 5.93 -4.48
CA ASP A 40 22.32 6.15 -5.33
C ASP A 40 22.17 7.44 -6.17
N ILE A 41 20.97 7.68 -6.72
CA ILE A 41 20.67 8.89 -7.47
C ILE A 41 20.72 10.12 -6.56
N LEU A 42 20.04 10.08 -5.42
CA LEU A 42 19.99 11.22 -4.51
C LEU A 42 21.37 11.58 -3.93
N THR A 43 22.22 10.58 -3.71
CA THR A 43 23.61 10.78 -3.27
C THR A 43 24.44 11.41 -4.39
N LYS A 44 24.32 10.93 -5.64
CA LYS A 44 24.99 11.52 -6.81
C LYS A 44 24.55 12.95 -7.09
N GLU A 45 23.28 13.27 -6.86
CA GLU A 45 22.75 14.64 -6.97
C GLU A 45 23.19 15.56 -5.82
N GLY A 46 23.92 15.04 -4.83
CA GLY A 46 24.36 15.80 -3.66
C GLY A 46 23.23 16.20 -2.72
N ARG A 47 22.05 15.56 -2.82
CA ARG A 47 20.92 15.82 -1.93
C ARG A 47 21.12 15.20 -0.55
N PHE A 48 21.88 14.11 -0.48
CA PHE A 48 22.24 13.45 0.78
C PHE A 48 23.73 13.07 0.79
N PRO A 49 24.43 13.26 1.92
CA PRO A 49 25.76 12.72 2.15
C PRO A 49 25.76 11.18 2.18
N GLU A 50 26.76 10.54 1.58
CA GLU A 50 26.86 9.07 1.46
C GLU A 50 26.89 8.35 2.83
N ASP A 51 27.51 8.98 3.83
CA ASP A 51 27.58 8.50 5.21
C ASP A 51 26.23 8.54 5.96
N THR A 52 25.24 9.29 5.45
CA THR A 52 23.90 9.41 6.05
C THR A 52 22.86 8.44 5.46
N VAL A 53 23.17 7.79 4.34
CA VAL A 53 22.22 6.91 3.61
C VAL A 53 21.71 5.78 4.51
N GLY A 54 22.58 5.15 5.31
CA GLY A 54 22.16 4.09 6.23
C GLY A 54 21.18 4.55 7.32
N GLN A 55 21.35 5.79 7.81
CA GLN A 55 20.42 6.39 8.78
C GLN A 55 19.08 6.72 8.13
N LEU A 56 19.10 7.22 6.88
CA LEU A 56 17.89 7.49 6.10
C LEU A 56 17.09 6.21 5.84
N ILE A 57 17.74 5.12 5.43
CA ILE A 57 17.11 3.81 5.22
C ILE A 57 16.46 3.33 6.53
N SER A 58 17.20 3.38 7.64
CA SER A 58 16.67 3.01 8.97
C SER A 58 15.49 3.89 9.38
N GLY A 59 15.55 5.18 9.06
CA GLY A 59 14.46 6.14 9.28
C GLY A 59 13.20 5.77 8.52
N LEU A 60 13.32 5.48 7.22
CA LEU A 60 12.21 5.05 6.37
C LEU A 60 11.59 3.73 6.84
N GLN A 61 12.42 2.77 7.27
CA GLN A 61 11.92 1.51 7.87
C GLN A 61 11.13 1.73 9.16
N ASN A 62 11.52 2.72 9.97
CA ASN A 62 10.75 3.08 11.15
C ASN A 62 9.46 3.81 10.79
N LEU A 63 9.47 4.68 9.77
CA LEU A 63 8.26 5.32 9.26
C LEU A 63 7.24 4.31 8.74
N LYS A 64 7.69 3.21 8.11
CA LYS A 64 6.81 2.08 7.70
C LYS A 64 5.96 1.57 8.87
N LYS A 65 6.44 1.64 10.12
CA LYS A 65 5.68 1.23 11.32
C LYS A 65 4.51 2.16 11.67
N GLU A 66 4.55 3.38 11.19
CA GLU A 66 3.49 4.37 11.39
C GLU A 66 2.59 4.52 10.15
N MET A 67 2.82 3.70 9.11
CA MET A 67 2.03 3.70 7.89
C MET A 67 0.91 2.67 7.94
N PHE A 68 -0.28 3.09 7.53
CA PHE A 68 -1.46 2.23 7.42
C PHE A 68 -2.01 2.35 6.01
N ILE A 69 -2.23 1.20 5.35
CA ILE A 69 -2.46 1.15 3.90
C ILE A 69 -3.69 0.28 3.62
N SER A 70 -4.58 0.77 2.75
CA SER A 70 -5.66 -0.02 2.14
C SER A 70 -5.38 -0.16 0.65
N CYS A 71 -5.10 -1.38 0.20
CA CYS A 71 -4.72 -1.68 -1.19
C CYS A 71 -5.93 -2.14 -2.01
N TRP A 72 -6.12 -1.52 -3.18
CA TRP A 72 -7.21 -1.82 -4.11
C TRP A 72 -6.65 -2.25 -5.46
N TYR A 73 -7.09 -3.40 -5.95
CA TYR A 73 -6.74 -3.91 -7.26
C TYR A 73 -7.53 -3.18 -8.36
N MET A 74 -6.83 -2.56 -9.31
CA MET A 74 -7.42 -1.82 -10.41
C MET A 74 -7.57 -2.71 -11.64
N SER A 75 -8.71 -3.42 -11.73
CA SER A 75 -9.07 -4.28 -12.86
C SER A 75 -10.59 -4.40 -12.96
N GLU A 76 -11.09 -4.67 -14.17
CA GLU A 76 -12.48 -5.03 -14.42
C GLU A 76 -12.78 -6.49 -14.05
N HIS A 77 -11.75 -7.34 -13.96
CA HIS A 77 -11.87 -8.76 -13.73
C HIS A 77 -11.14 -9.22 -12.46
N GLU A 78 -11.75 -10.20 -11.82
CA GLU A 78 -11.15 -10.99 -10.75
C GLU A 78 -10.17 -12.03 -11.30
N SER A 79 -9.28 -12.52 -10.43
CA SER A 79 -8.40 -13.66 -10.73
C SER A 79 -8.38 -14.62 -9.56
N ALA A 80 -8.29 -15.91 -9.83
CA ALA A 80 -8.21 -16.94 -8.79
C ALA A 80 -7.04 -16.70 -7.83
N ALA A 81 -5.90 -16.24 -8.37
CA ALA A 81 -4.72 -15.91 -7.58
C ALA A 81 -4.98 -14.80 -6.54
N MET A 82 -5.80 -13.80 -6.83
CA MET A 82 -6.15 -12.77 -5.83
C MET A 82 -6.95 -13.37 -4.68
N TRP A 83 -7.92 -14.23 -4.97
CA TRP A 83 -8.71 -14.89 -3.94
C TRP A 83 -7.81 -15.71 -3.00
N ASP A 84 -6.84 -16.44 -3.54
CA ASP A 84 -5.88 -17.22 -2.77
C ASP A 84 -4.90 -16.35 -1.95
N LEU A 85 -4.48 -15.19 -2.50
CA LEU A 85 -3.54 -14.28 -1.82
C LEU A 85 -4.19 -13.48 -0.69
N TYR A 86 -5.44 -13.06 -0.84
CA TYR A 86 -6.10 -12.16 0.10
C TYR A 86 -6.99 -12.86 1.14
N LEU A 87 -7.31 -14.14 0.96
CA LEU A 87 -8.10 -14.91 1.91
C LEU A 87 -7.29 -16.00 2.60
N SER A 88 -7.37 -16.03 3.92
CA SER A 88 -6.92 -17.17 4.73
C SER A 88 -7.97 -18.27 4.87
N SER A 89 -9.17 -18.07 4.33
CA SER A 89 -10.30 -19.00 4.34
C SER A 89 -10.83 -19.23 2.92
N LYS A 90 -11.75 -20.20 2.76
CA LYS A 90 -12.40 -20.48 1.47
C LYS A 90 -13.55 -19.52 1.14
N GLU A 91 -13.78 -18.52 1.97
CA GLU A 91 -14.96 -17.65 1.91
C GLU A 91 -14.53 -16.19 1.97
N GLY A 92 -15.01 -15.40 1.02
CA GLY A 92 -14.79 -13.97 0.99
C GLY A 92 -15.74 -13.28 0.02
N VAL A 93 -15.68 -11.96 0.02
CA VAL A 93 -16.51 -11.11 -0.83
C VAL A 93 -15.61 -10.13 -1.55
N ALA A 94 -15.79 -10.03 -2.87
CA ALA A 94 -15.17 -8.98 -3.65
C ALA A 94 -15.96 -7.67 -3.49
N ILE A 95 -15.30 -6.62 -3.00
CA ILE A 95 -15.85 -5.27 -2.95
C ILE A 95 -15.37 -4.52 -4.18
N GLN A 96 -16.30 -4.11 -5.03
CA GLN A 96 -16.01 -3.37 -6.25
C GLN A 96 -16.49 -1.93 -6.12
N THR A 97 -15.62 -1.00 -6.51
CA THR A 97 -15.92 0.42 -6.66
C THR A 97 -14.97 0.99 -7.72
N ASN A 98 -15.17 2.26 -8.09
CA ASN A 98 -14.26 3.00 -8.97
C ASN A 98 -13.42 3.99 -8.15
N THR A 99 -12.35 4.51 -8.75
CA THR A 99 -11.41 5.44 -8.10
C THR A 99 -12.10 6.73 -7.67
N ASP A 100 -13.01 7.27 -8.49
CA ASP A 100 -13.64 8.57 -8.24
C ASP A 100 -14.52 8.49 -6.99
N THR A 101 -15.35 7.45 -6.89
CA THR A 101 -16.18 7.18 -5.71
C THR A 101 -15.33 6.90 -4.47
N LEU A 102 -14.27 6.09 -4.60
CA LEU A 102 -13.39 5.81 -3.46
C LEU A 102 -12.71 7.08 -2.94
N CYS A 103 -12.12 7.88 -3.83
CA CYS A 103 -11.48 9.14 -3.46
C CYS A 103 -12.48 10.15 -2.87
N SER A 104 -13.69 10.28 -3.44
CA SER A 104 -14.69 11.21 -2.91
C SER A 104 -15.14 10.85 -1.49
N GLU A 105 -15.32 9.57 -1.21
CA GLU A 105 -15.70 9.10 0.13
C GLU A 105 -14.55 9.25 1.14
N LEU A 106 -13.31 8.95 0.72
CA LEU A 106 -12.13 9.09 1.57
C LEU A 106 -11.82 10.57 1.91
N ASN A 107 -12.09 11.50 1.00
CA ASN A 107 -11.92 12.94 1.24
C ASN A 107 -12.89 13.50 2.30
N ASN A 108 -13.97 12.78 2.62
CA ASN A 108 -14.91 13.16 3.68
C ASN A 108 -14.49 12.64 5.06
N SER A 109 -13.31 12.02 5.18
CA SER A 109 -12.80 11.50 6.45
C SER A 109 -12.27 12.60 7.36
N ASP A 110 -12.31 12.36 8.68
CA ASP A 110 -11.70 13.25 9.69
C ASP A 110 -10.16 13.13 9.74
N ILE A 111 -9.58 12.23 8.94
CA ILE A 111 -8.13 12.03 8.82
C ILE A 111 -7.68 12.29 7.38
N ASP A 112 -6.45 12.78 7.24
CA ASP A 112 -5.84 12.98 5.93
C ASP A 112 -5.48 11.62 5.31
N ILE A 113 -6.12 11.30 4.18
CA ILE A 113 -5.91 10.06 3.44
C ILE A 113 -5.38 10.39 2.05
N TYR A 114 -4.23 9.79 1.71
CA TYR A 114 -3.63 9.94 0.40
C TYR A 114 -3.93 8.71 -0.46
N VAL A 115 -4.41 8.95 -1.68
CA VAL A 115 -4.68 7.89 -2.66
C VAL A 115 -3.70 8.04 -3.81
N SER A 116 -3.01 6.95 -4.15
CA SER A 116 -2.07 6.91 -5.27
C SER A 116 -2.22 5.62 -6.06
N LYS A 117 -1.93 5.69 -7.36
CA LYS A 117 -1.87 4.51 -8.23
C LYS A 117 -0.53 3.81 -8.02
N VAL A 118 -0.58 2.54 -7.66
CA VAL A 118 0.60 1.70 -7.54
C VAL A 118 1.26 1.55 -8.91
N SER A 119 2.57 1.80 -8.96
CA SER A 119 3.42 1.57 -10.12
C SER A 119 4.44 0.51 -9.75
N TYR A 120 4.41 -0.63 -10.45
CA TYR A 120 5.41 -1.66 -10.27
C TYR A 120 6.70 -1.25 -10.97
N LEU A 121 7.80 -1.25 -10.22
CA LEU A 121 9.12 -0.81 -10.67
C LEU A 121 10.08 -1.98 -10.64
N ASP A 122 11.04 -1.99 -11.55
CA ASP A 122 12.25 -2.82 -11.43
C ASP A 122 13.08 -2.25 -10.28
N TYR A 123 12.97 -2.89 -9.12
CA TYR A 123 13.55 -2.44 -7.85
C TYR A 123 15.08 -2.28 -7.90
N ASP A 124 15.76 -2.94 -8.84
CA ASP A 124 17.21 -2.83 -9.00
C ASP A 124 17.60 -1.66 -9.92
N LYS A 125 16.69 -1.17 -10.76
CA LYS A 125 17.02 -0.26 -11.87
C LYS A 125 16.27 1.07 -11.83
N GLN A 126 15.11 1.12 -11.19
CA GLN A 126 14.22 2.27 -11.23
C GLN A 126 14.12 2.91 -9.84
N PRO A 127 14.33 4.24 -9.73
CA PRO A 127 14.09 4.95 -8.48
C PRO A 127 12.59 5.05 -8.19
N VAL A 128 12.25 5.40 -6.95
CA VAL A 128 10.90 5.88 -6.63
C VAL A 128 10.52 7.06 -7.53
N PRO A 129 9.24 7.16 -7.99
CA PRO A 129 8.78 8.23 -8.86
C PRO A 129 8.77 9.61 -8.19
#